data_AF-A0A0B7FI98-F1
#
_entry.id   AF-A0A0B7FI98-F1
#
_cell.length_a   1.000
_cell.length_b   1.000
_cell.length_c   1.000
_cell.angle_alpha   90.00
_cell.angle_beta   90.00
_cell.angle_gamma   90.00
#
_symmetry.space_group_name_H-M   'P 1'
#
loop_
_entity.id
_entity.type
_entity.pdbx_description
1 polymer ?
#
loop_
_entity_poly.entity_id
_entity_poly.type
_entity_poly.pdbx_seq_one_letter_code
_entity_poly.pdbx_strand_id
1 'polypeptide(L)'
;MNRVASPSGSRERGDSVGYNGIEMQKYQDEEITEQERDGLLDNSGSYRRREDGPRVRRTVSRRRISRAQCSCIIFLSLILFALLFGLFGPSDKLRSYIPNKPPDSPNATVAVVEDVCGCGTKPFGSALCTTYSAPALERSRLYTGTGARTRRFLDVAQQRPVKVGVLGGSVSACHAVDTDSMGKSCYARRIVDWMRERLYNGKEDGVIATNGAIGGMDSSYYAFCGTHHVPSDVDLVILEFDVNDQPYLNYTIYFDQLLRIVLEFPNKPAVLVVGAWGPQLSFDYGYMDPSVTHLPAVQYYDVPYISIKPLFYVHHLRYAHTVGETFWTKDYVHPNAAGHKVLGDLTIAYLEKQLCLLDTFGVLNETHIGGGKTELTLGHEALNDTGSFNLVRLPSSPELVHNRTDDGETTDIAYPLMPDPKERVSTLRLETPYNVPPTIIGQALSELFSPWNPDAPLRTPPPPHPFCADANDEAHPLMPSDKYGGSHGWIKHLAHGGKHSYIANDVGARIVVEVKVAEGRVAVFYFRSEIYSPGVAECWVDDNRKGATKLYGHWEKKINVPSVAYIDSLVTPGDHYVTCEIIAETANPKAEKPHHFRIIAMMAT
;
A
#
# COMPACT_ATOMS: atom_id res chain seq x y z
N MET A 1 49.53 56.71 13.08
CA MET A 1 49.10 56.65 14.49
C MET A 1 47.59 56.56 14.49
N ASN A 2 46.86 55.54 14.94
CA ASN A 2 47.14 54.22 15.50
C ASN A 2 45.99 53.28 15.11
N ARG A 3 46.32 51.99 14.96
CA ARG A 3 45.38 50.88 14.75
C ARG A 3 44.72 50.45 16.07
N VAL A 4 43.46 50.03 15.94
CA VAL A 4 42.80 48.83 16.52
C VAL A 4 42.99 48.52 18.01
N ALA A 5 41.88 48.41 18.73
CA ALA A 5 41.70 47.46 19.83
C ALA A 5 40.25 46.95 19.86
N SER A 6 40.11 45.61 19.90
CA SER A 6 38.88 44.88 20.20
C SER A 6 38.38 45.15 21.63
N PRO A 7 37.12 44.79 21.96
CA PRO A 7 36.77 44.39 23.30
C PRO A 7 36.37 42.91 23.36
N SER A 8 36.93 42.23 24.36
CA SER A 8 36.59 40.91 24.83
C SER A 8 35.37 40.94 25.76
N GLY A 9 34.38 40.08 25.47
CA GLY A 9 33.81 39.13 26.43
C GLY A 9 32.88 39.61 27.53
N SER A 10 31.61 39.23 27.43
CA SER A 10 30.89 38.57 28.53
C SER A 10 29.77 37.67 28.00
N ARG A 11 29.70 36.48 28.61
CA ARG A 11 28.81 35.33 28.40
C ARG A 11 27.34 35.68 28.15
N GLU A 12 26.73 35.05 27.14
CA GLU A 12 25.29 34.78 27.11
C GLU A 12 25.04 33.27 26.93
N ARG A 13 24.06 32.78 27.70
CA ARG A 13 23.55 31.41 27.70
C ARG A 13 22.87 31.12 26.36
N GLY A 14 23.20 29.99 25.77
CA GLY A 14 22.42 29.41 24.68
C GLY A 14 21.15 28.78 25.24
N ASP A 15 20.00 29.32 24.87
CA ASP A 15 18.71 28.65 25.03
C ASP A 15 18.48 27.73 23.84
N SER A 16 18.39 26.43 24.15
CA SER A 16 17.93 25.37 23.26
C SER A 16 16.45 25.58 22.94
N VAL A 17 16.14 25.79 21.66
CA VAL A 17 14.75 25.77 21.17
C VAL A 17 14.26 24.33 21.22
N GLY A 18 13.42 24.04 22.21
CA GLY A 18 12.71 22.77 22.33
C GLY A 18 11.69 22.62 21.21
N TYR A 19 11.80 21.52 20.46
CA TYR A 19 10.74 21.02 19.60
C TYR A 19 9.57 20.58 20.48
N ASN A 20 8.50 21.38 20.52
CA ASN A 20 7.21 20.91 21.03
C ASN A 20 6.59 20.02 19.96
N GLY A 21 6.56 18.71 20.23
CA GLY A 21 5.75 17.76 19.50
C GLY A 21 4.28 18.18 19.53
N ILE A 22 3.60 17.99 18.41
CA ILE A 22 2.18 18.23 18.24
C ILE A 22 1.43 17.31 19.21
N GLU A 23 0.70 17.89 20.17
CA GLU A 23 -0.18 17.17 21.08
C GLU A 23 -1.43 16.74 20.28
N MET A 24 -1.47 15.47 19.87
CA MET A 24 -2.63 14.86 19.21
C MET A 24 -3.83 14.93 20.16
N GLN A 25 -4.84 15.73 19.79
CA GLN A 25 -6.08 15.85 20.54
C GLN A 25 -6.86 14.54 20.56
N LYS A 26 -7.38 14.22 21.76
CA LYS A 26 -8.09 13.00 22.14
C LYS A 26 -9.35 12.80 21.29
N TYR A 27 -9.49 11.60 20.74
CA TYR A 27 -10.73 11.11 20.15
C TYR A 27 -11.44 10.18 21.14
N GLN A 28 -12.49 10.70 21.78
CA GLN A 28 -13.51 9.90 22.45
C GLN A 28 -14.74 9.91 21.55
N ASP A 29 -15.06 8.78 20.93
CA ASP A 29 -16.41 8.54 20.43
C ASP A 29 -17.18 7.83 21.54
N GLU A 30 -18.15 8.54 22.14
CA GLU A 30 -19.14 7.94 23.03
C GLU A 30 -20.07 7.01 22.23
N GLU A 31 -20.49 5.93 22.90
CA GLU A 31 -21.36 4.88 22.39
C GLU A 31 -22.57 5.39 21.59
N ILE A 32 -22.77 4.82 20.41
CA ILE A 32 -24.06 4.77 19.72
C ILE A 32 -25.09 4.23 20.71
N THR A 33 -26.12 5.03 21.02
CA THR A 33 -27.18 4.66 21.97
C THR A 33 -27.96 3.42 21.50
N GLU A 34 -28.35 2.57 22.46
CA GLU A 34 -28.99 1.26 22.25
C GLU A 34 -30.29 1.28 21.41
N GLN A 35 -30.86 2.44 21.09
CA GLN A 35 -32.11 2.55 20.33
C GLN A 35 -31.97 2.46 18.80
N GLU A 36 -30.77 2.60 18.23
CA GLU A 36 -30.55 2.44 16.77
C GLU A 36 -30.09 1.03 16.37
N ARG A 37 -29.84 0.15 17.34
CA ARG A 37 -29.38 -1.23 17.10
C ARG A 37 -30.50 -2.22 16.74
N ASP A 38 -31.72 -2.01 17.24
CA ASP A 38 -32.82 -2.96 17.07
C ASP A 38 -33.62 -2.77 15.77
N GLY A 39 -33.33 -1.74 14.98
CA GLY A 39 -34.02 -1.45 13.71
C GLY A 39 -33.44 -2.16 12.46
N LEU A 40 -32.30 -2.85 12.58
CA LEU A 40 -31.55 -3.39 11.42
C LEU A 40 -31.65 -4.92 11.22
N LEU A 41 -32.47 -5.62 12.01
CA LEU A 41 -32.70 -7.06 11.86
C LEU A 41 -34.10 -7.46 11.37
N ASP A 42 -34.98 -6.51 11.06
CA ASP A 42 -36.34 -6.84 10.61
C ASP A 42 -36.69 -6.16 9.29
N ASN A 43 -36.22 -6.72 8.18
CA ASN A 43 -36.79 -6.44 6.86
C ASN A 43 -36.61 -7.61 5.88
N SER A 44 -37.34 -8.70 6.13
CA SER A 44 -37.53 -9.76 5.13
C SER A 44 -38.77 -9.45 4.27
N GLY A 45 -38.56 -8.63 3.24
CA GLY A 45 -39.57 -8.29 2.22
C GLY A 45 -39.82 -9.44 1.23
N SER A 46 -40.89 -10.20 1.48
CA SER A 46 -41.80 -10.87 0.53
C SER A 46 -41.31 -11.23 -0.89
N TYR A 47 -41.03 -12.52 -1.12
CA TYR A 47 -41.14 -13.12 -2.46
C TYR A 47 -42.53 -13.77 -2.63
N ARG A 48 -43.28 -13.28 -3.63
CA ARG A 48 -44.58 -13.83 -4.07
C ARG A 48 -44.42 -15.28 -4.54
N ARG A 49 -45.19 -16.17 -3.93
CA ARG A 49 -45.32 -17.59 -4.27
C ARG A 49 -46.34 -17.74 -5.41
N ARG A 50 -45.92 -18.34 -6.53
CA ARG A 50 -46.82 -18.87 -7.59
C ARG A 50 -47.50 -20.14 -7.07
N GLU A 51 -48.81 -20.24 -7.25
CA GLU A 51 -49.60 -21.45 -6.99
C GLU A 51 -49.27 -22.56 -8.00
N ASP A 52 -49.19 -23.81 -7.52
CA ASP A 52 -49.52 -25.01 -8.30
C ASP A 52 -49.77 -26.22 -7.36
N GLY A 53 -51.00 -26.75 -7.42
CA GLY A 53 -51.36 -28.19 -7.43
C GLY A 53 -51.15 -29.12 -6.20
N PRO A 54 -52.13 -29.97 -5.82
CA PRO A 54 -52.04 -30.81 -4.63
C PRO A 54 -51.42 -32.20 -4.91
N ARG A 55 -50.48 -32.66 -4.07
CA ARG A 55 -50.06 -34.08 -4.02
C ARG A 55 -49.81 -34.61 -2.60
N VAL A 56 -50.77 -35.42 -2.15
CA VAL A 56 -50.67 -36.69 -1.40
C VAL A 56 -49.59 -36.81 -0.30
N ARG A 57 -50.06 -36.81 0.96
CA ARG A 57 -49.30 -37.27 2.14
C ARG A 57 -48.90 -38.75 1.99
N ARG A 58 -47.60 -39.04 1.99
CA ARG A 58 -47.05 -40.34 2.40
C ARG A 58 -46.41 -40.22 3.78
N THR A 59 -47.00 -40.88 4.76
CA THR A 59 -46.44 -41.08 6.10
C THR A 59 -45.29 -42.09 6.02
N VAL A 60 -44.08 -41.69 6.40
CA VAL A 60 -42.93 -42.60 6.58
C VAL A 60 -42.71 -42.81 8.07
N SER A 61 -42.90 -44.05 8.51
CA SER A 61 -42.59 -44.55 9.85
C SER A 61 -41.08 -44.60 10.05
N ARG A 62 -40.54 -43.83 11.02
CA ARG A 62 -39.15 -43.95 11.47
C ARG A 62 -39.01 -45.15 12.41
N ARG A 63 -38.38 -46.24 11.95
CA ARG A 63 -37.85 -47.29 12.84
C ARG A 63 -36.65 -46.74 13.61
N ARG A 64 -36.71 -46.76 14.95
CA ARG A 64 -35.57 -46.46 15.83
C ARG A 64 -34.57 -47.62 15.77
N ILE A 65 -33.37 -47.35 15.29
CA ILE A 65 -32.22 -48.26 15.40
C ILE A 65 -31.63 -48.06 16.81
N SER A 66 -31.46 -49.14 17.57
CA SER A 66 -30.97 -49.07 18.96
C SER A 66 -29.46 -48.79 19.00
N ARG A 67 -29.00 -48.12 20.06
CA ARG A 67 -27.58 -47.72 20.25
C ARG A 67 -26.57 -48.87 20.08
N ALA A 68 -26.98 -50.12 20.33
CA ALA A 68 -26.12 -51.29 20.15
C ALA A 68 -25.79 -51.58 18.66
N GLN A 69 -26.71 -51.27 17.74
CA GLN A 69 -26.49 -51.50 16.31
C GLN A 69 -25.54 -50.48 15.68
N CYS A 70 -25.52 -49.23 16.16
CA CYS A 70 -24.54 -48.23 15.71
C CYS A 70 -23.10 -48.57 16.14
N SER A 71 -22.92 -49.07 17.37
CA SER A 71 -21.59 -49.43 17.87
C SER A 71 -20.97 -50.59 17.10
N CYS A 72 -21.76 -51.61 16.72
CA CYS A 72 -21.26 -52.71 15.89
C CYS A 72 -20.86 -52.28 14.48
N ILE A 73 -21.59 -51.35 13.86
CA ILE A 73 -21.27 -50.82 12.53
C ILE A 73 -19.95 -50.03 12.56
N ILE A 74 -19.73 -49.22 13.59
CA ILE A 74 -18.48 -48.45 13.76
C ILE A 74 -17.30 -49.40 13.99
N PHE A 75 -17.48 -50.43 14.83
CA PHE A 75 -16.42 -51.42 15.08
C PHE A 75 -16.05 -52.24 13.83
N LEU A 76 -17.05 -52.69 13.06
CA LEU A 76 -16.82 -53.38 11.79
C LEU A 76 -16.14 -52.48 10.75
N SER A 77 -16.47 -51.18 10.74
CA SER A 77 -15.84 -50.20 9.85
C SER A 77 -14.36 -49.97 10.19
N LEU A 78 -14.02 -49.91 11.48
CA LEU A 78 -12.64 -49.75 11.94
C LEU A 78 -11.79 -50.99 11.66
N ILE A 79 -12.36 -52.19 11.81
CA ILE A 79 -11.67 -53.44 11.46
C ILE A 79 -11.44 -53.54 9.96
N LEU A 80 -12.43 -53.15 9.13
CA LEU A 80 -12.28 -53.11 7.68
C LEU A 80 -11.21 -52.09 7.24
N PHE A 81 -11.14 -50.93 7.91
CA PHE A 81 -10.12 -49.90 7.66
C PHE A 81 -8.71 -50.38 8.03
N ALA A 82 -8.57 -51.08 9.16
CA ALA A 82 -7.30 -51.68 9.58
C ALA A 82 -6.84 -52.80 8.64
N LEU A 83 -7.77 -53.63 8.14
CA LEU A 83 -7.47 -54.68 7.15
C LEU A 83 -7.07 -54.09 5.79
N LEU A 84 -7.72 -53.00 5.35
CA LEU A 84 -7.36 -52.29 4.13
C LEU A 84 -5.97 -51.62 4.22
N PHE A 85 -5.61 -51.05 5.38
CA PHE A 85 -4.27 -50.50 5.61
C PHE A 85 -3.18 -51.59 5.73
N GLY A 86 -3.52 -52.77 6.23
CA GLY A 86 -2.60 -53.92 6.29
C GLY A 86 -2.34 -54.59 4.94
N LEU A 87 -3.33 -54.57 4.03
CA LEU A 87 -3.22 -55.13 2.67
C LEU A 87 -2.67 -54.13 1.63
N PHE A 88 -2.81 -52.82 1.88
CA PHE A 88 -2.36 -51.74 1.01
C PHE A 88 -1.47 -50.72 1.75
N GLY A 89 -0.56 -51.21 2.59
CA GLY A 89 0.49 -50.37 3.16
C GLY A 89 1.28 -49.65 2.05
N PRO A 90 1.80 -48.43 2.30
CA PRO A 90 2.46 -47.64 1.28
C PRO A 90 3.63 -48.43 0.70
N SER A 91 3.60 -48.67 -0.61
CA SER A 91 4.68 -49.33 -1.35
C SER A 91 6.02 -48.64 -1.07
N ASP A 92 7.11 -49.41 -1.03
CA ASP A 92 8.50 -48.96 -0.84
C ASP A 92 8.95 -47.81 -1.78
N LYS A 93 8.15 -47.44 -2.79
CA LYS A 93 8.37 -46.26 -3.66
C LYS A 93 8.13 -44.90 -2.99
N LEU A 94 7.52 -44.81 -1.80
CA LEU A 94 7.36 -43.52 -1.10
C LEU A 94 8.56 -43.14 -0.22
N ARG A 95 9.54 -44.03 -0.04
CA ARG A 95 10.73 -43.79 0.80
C ARG A 95 11.87 -43.10 0.05
N SER A 96 11.78 -42.96 -1.27
CA SER A 96 12.78 -42.30 -2.12
C SER A 96 12.67 -40.77 -2.19
N TYR A 97 11.74 -40.16 -1.46
CA TYR A 97 11.58 -38.69 -1.37
C TYR A 97 12.14 -38.08 -0.08
N ILE A 98 12.89 -38.85 0.71
CA ILE A 98 13.70 -38.32 1.80
C ILE A 98 15.08 -38.00 1.21
N PRO A 99 15.49 -36.72 1.10
CA PRO A 99 16.83 -36.40 0.63
C PRO A 99 17.86 -37.05 1.56
N ASN A 100 18.76 -37.85 0.99
CA ASN A 100 19.87 -38.45 1.71
C ASN A 100 20.72 -37.38 2.39
N LYS A 101 21.12 -37.64 3.63
CA LYS A 101 22.12 -36.88 4.39
C LYS A 101 23.35 -36.63 3.50
N PRO A 102 23.83 -35.38 3.34
CA PRO A 102 25.02 -35.12 2.53
C PRO A 102 26.27 -35.73 3.20
N PRO A 103 27.27 -36.16 2.41
CA PRO A 103 28.48 -36.79 2.92
C PRO A 103 29.34 -35.77 3.69
N ASP A 104 29.90 -36.22 4.81
CA ASP A 104 30.83 -35.45 5.64
C ASP A 104 32.11 -35.15 4.85
N SER A 105 32.17 -33.98 4.21
CA SER A 105 33.40 -33.41 3.66
C SER A 105 33.88 -32.27 4.56
N PRO A 106 35.13 -32.27 5.05
CA PRO A 106 35.60 -31.30 6.03
C PRO A 106 35.89 -29.89 5.46
N ASN A 107 35.60 -29.62 4.17
CA ASN A 107 35.88 -28.34 3.51
C ASN A 107 34.65 -27.77 2.76
N ALA A 108 33.43 -28.06 3.22
CA ALA A 108 32.24 -27.36 2.72
C ALA A 108 32.09 -26.03 3.46
N THR A 109 32.27 -24.91 2.76
CA THR A 109 31.67 -23.63 3.16
C THR A 109 30.20 -23.90 3.46
N VAL A 110 29.76 -23.64 4.69
CA VAL A 110 28.38 -23.84 5.11
C VAL A 110 27.48 -23.10 4.12
N ALA A 111 26.75 -23.84 3.28
CA ALA A 111 25.69 -23.27 2.48
C ALA A 111 24.67 -22.73 3.49
N VAL A 112 24.57 -21.41 3.60
CA VAL A 112 23.48 -20.76 4.32
C VAL A 112 22.22 -21.21 3.58
N VAL A 113 21.52 -22.19 4.14
CA VAL A 113 20.16 -22.50 3.72
C VAL A 113 19.39 -21.23 4.06
N GLU A 114 18.94 -20.49 3.05
CA GLU A 114 17.97 -19.41 3.19
C GLU A 114 16.76 -19.99 3.93
N ASP A 115 16.72 -19.86 5.25
CA ASP A 115 15.54 -20.25 5.99
C ASP A 115 14.49 -19.15 5.77
N VAL A 116 13.34 -19.56 5.27
CA VAL A 116 12.27 -18.71 4.69
C VAL A 116 11.79 -17.59 5.63
N CYS A 117 12.08 -17.72 6.93
CA CYS A 117 11.56 -16.85 7.99
C CYS A 117 12.62 -16.07 8.78
N GLY A 118 13.87 -15.99 8.32
CA GLY A 118 14.87 -15.07 8.85
C GLY A 118 16.26 -15.69 9.04
N CYS A 119 17.25 -14.84 9.26
CA CYS A 119 18.67 -15.17 9.36
C CYS A 119 19.07 -15.94 10.63
N GLY A 120 18.27 -16.89 11.12
CA GLY A 120 18.61 -17.74 12.27
C GLY A 120 18.85 -17.00 13.61
N THR A 121 18.70 -15.68 13.69
CA THR A 121 18.99 -14.92 14.91
C THR A 121 17.80 -14.99 15.87
N LYS A 122 17.99 -15.70 16.98
CA LYS A 122 17.13 -15.60 18.16
C LYS A 122 17.21 -14.17 18.74
N PRO A 123 16.12 -13.61 19.28
CA PRO A 123 14.82 -14.28 19.47
C PRO A 123 13.82 -14.09 18.31
N PHE A 124 13.98 -13.07 17.46
CA PHE A 124 12.90 -12.58 16.59
C PHE A 124 12.55 -13.52 15.43
N GLY A 125 13.47 -13.72 14.47
CA GLY A 125 13.20 -14.55 13.29
C GLY A 125 12.77 -15.99 13.64
N SER A 126 13.39 -16.58 14.67
CA SER A 126 13.02 -17.91 15.15
C SER A 126 11.62 -17.98 15.77
N ALA A 127 11.18 -16.92 16.47
CA ALA A 127 9.85 -16.87 17.07
C ALA A 127 8.77 -16.75 15.99
N LEU A 128 9.06 -16.00 14.91
CA LEU A 128 8.18 -15.89 13.75
C LEU A 128 8.05 -17.21 13.00
N CYS A 129 9.16 -17.94 12.76
CA CYS A 129 9.11 -19.31 12.21
C CYS A 129 8.30 -20.29 13.05
N THR A 130 8.28 -20.10 14.38
CA THR A 130 7.51 -20.98 15.27
C THR A 130 6.02 -20.69 15.18
N THR A 131 5.65 -19.45 14.87
CA THR A 131 4.27 -18.98 14.82
C THR A 131 3.65 -19.14 13.43
N TYR A 132 4.42 -18.86 12.37
CA TYR A 132 3.99 -18.86 10.98
C TYR A 132 4.80 -19.87 10.18
N SER A 133 4.13 -20.66 9.34
CA SER A 133 4.81 -21.56 8.44
C SER A 133 5.54 -20.79 7.33
N ALA A 134 6.63 -21.36 6.83
CA ALA A 134 7.36 -20.82 5.69
C ALA A 134 6.45 -20.47 4.49
N PRO A 135 5.54 -21.35 4.02
CA PRO A 135 4.59 -21.00 2.98
C PRO A 135 3.64 -19.86 3.33
N ALA A 136 3.25 -19.70 4.60
CA ALA A 136 2.42 -18.57 5.02
C ALA A 136 3.18 -17.25 4.88
N LEU A 137 4.45 -17.21 5.31
CA LEU A 137 5.31 -16.04 5.20
C LEU A 137 5.69 -15.69 3.76
N GLU A 138 5.84 -16.68 2.87
CA GLU A 138 6.01 -16.38 1.45
C GLU A 138 4.71 -15.88 0.81
N ARG A 139 3.57 -16.50 1.16
CA ARG A 139 2.27 -16.09 0.61
C ARG A 139 1.83 -14.71 1.06
N SER A 140 2.27 -14.21 2.22
CA SER A 140 1.96 -12.83 2.63
C SER A 140 2.63 -11.78 1.73
N ARG A 141 3.68 -12.14 0.99
CA ARG A 141 4.40 -11.24 0.10
C ARG A 141 3.70 -11.21 -1.26
N LEU A 142 2.72 -10.31 -1.41
CA LEU A 142 2.02 -10.12 -2.69
C LEU A 142 3.00 -9.71 -3.79
N TYR A 143 4.00 -8.91 -3.42
CA TYR A 143 5.16 -8.61 -4.25
C TYR A 143 6.37 -8.38 -3.35
N THR A 144 7.49 -9.07 -3.61
CA THR A 144 8.70 -8.96 -2.76
C THR A 144 9.64 -7.85 -3.24
N GLY A 145 9.65 -7.58 -4.55
CA GLY A 145 10.65 -6.74 -5.21
C GLY A 145 12.08 -7.28 -5.07
N THR A 146 13.05 -6.48 -5.50
CA THR A 146 14.49 -6.77 -5.31
C THR A 146 14.96 -6.51 -3.87
N GLY A 147 14.19 -5.69 -3.13
CA GLY A 147 14.53 -5.22 -1.80
C GLY A 147 15.68 -4.21 -1.77
N ALA A 148 16.05 -3.60 -2.90
CA ALA A 148 17.19 -2.69 -3.00
C ALA A 148 17.07 -1.49 -2.04
N ARG A 149 15.93 -0.79 -2.06
CA ARG A 149 15.67 0.35 -1.15
C ARG A 149 15.57 -0.11 0.30
N THR A 150 14.90 -1.23 0.58
CA THR A 150 14.78 -1.77 1.95
C THR A 150 16.14 -2.13 2.54
N ARG A 151 17.03 -2.77 1.78
CA ARG A 151 18.39 -3.09 2.25
C ARG A 151 19.24 -1.85 2.45
N ARG A 152 19.14 -0.85 1.56
CA ARG A 152 19.80 0.46 1.78
C ARG A 152 19.31 1.12 3.06
N PHE A 153 18.00 1.10 3.33
CA PHE A 153 17.45 1.62 4.58
C PHE A 153 18.03 0.88 5.80
N LEU A 154 18.08 -0.45 5.77
CA LEU A 154 18.63 -1.25 6.87
C LEU A 154 20.13 -1.00 7.08
N ASP A 155 20.91 -0.83 6.01
CA ASP A 155 22.33 -0.44 6.07
C ASP A 155 22.51 0.93 6.73
N VAL A 156 21.71 1.93 6.31
CA VAL A 156 21.69 3.26 6.93
C VAL A 156 21.31 3.18 8.41
N ALA A 157 20.34 2.35 8.77
CA ALA A 157 19.88 2.16 10.14
C ALA A 157 20.93 1.49 11.05
N GLN A 158 21.87 0.74 10.50
CA GLN A 158 23.02 0.20 11.27
C GLN A 158 24.06 1.29 11.59
N GLN A 159 24.03 2.42 10.90
CA GLN A 159 25.06 3.48 10.98
C GLN A 159 24.59 4.71 11.75
N ARG A 160 23.31 5.07 11.65
CA ARG A 160 22.74 6.25 12.31
C ARG A 160 21.27 6.04 12.67
N PRO A 161 20.72 6.84 13.62
CA PRO A 161 19.28 6.91 13.82
C PRO A 161 18.51 7.22 12.53
N VAL A 162 17.29 6.69 12.44
CA VAL A 162 16.44 6.79 11.25
C VAL A 162 15.06 7.37 11.55
N LYS A 163 14.46 7.97 10.52
CA LYS A 163 13.10 8.50 10.54
C LYS A 163 12.15 7.59 9.77
N VAL A 164 11.01 7.25 10.38
CA VAL A 164 9.98 6.38 9.79
C VAL A 164 8.66 7.14 9.69
N GLY A 165 8.10 7.23 8.49
CA GLY A 165 6.76 7.77 8.25
C GLY A 165 5.73 6.66 8.04
N VAL A 166 4.52 6.83 8.55
CA VAL A 166 3.38 5.95 8.24
C VAL A 166 2.27 6.80 7.63
N LEU A 167 1.84 6.44 6.42
CA LEU A 167 0.68 7.01 5.76
C LEU A 167 -0.35 5.89 5.55
N GLY A 168 -1.59 6.14 5.96
CA GLY A 168 -2.62 5.13 5.87
C GLY A 168 -3.98 5.59 6.34
N GLY A 169 -4.92 4.65 6.31
CA GLY A 169 -6.27 4.87 6.78
C GLY A 169 -6.46 4.59 8.28
N SER A 170 -7.67 4.16 8.64
CA SER A 170 -8.07 3.93 10.04
C SER A 170 -7.31 2.79 10.72
N VAL A 171 -6.92 1.74 9.98
CA VAL A 171 -6.10 0.65 10.52
C VAL A 171 -4.73 1.20 10.93
N SER A 172 -4.09 1.99 10.06
CA SER A 172 -2.83 2.67 10.41
C SER A 172 -2.95 3.71 11.51
N ALA A 173 -4.10 4.38 11.63
CA ALA A 173 -4.42 5.25 12.78
C ALA A 173 -4.73 4.46 14.08
N CYS A 174 -4.60 3.13 14.06
CA CYS A 174 -4.85 2.23 15.18
C CYS A 174 -6.30 2.24 15.72
N HIS A 175 -7.25 2.55 14.82
CA HIS A 175 -8.66 2.62 15.18
C HIS A 175 -9.17 1.30 15.78
N ALA A 176 -10.03 1.43 16.80
CA ALA A 176 -10.66 0.34 17.54
C ALA A 176 -9.70 -0.58 18.33
N VAL A 177 -8.42 -0.23 18.43
CA VAL A 177 -7.41 -0.96 19.22
C VAL A 177 -6.80 -0.09 20.30
N ASP A 178 -6.42 1.14 19.98
CA ASP A 178 -5.85 2.09 20.93
C ASP A 178 -6.32 3.51 20.58
N THR A 179 -6.31 4.40 21.57
CA THR A 179 -6.56 5.83 21.35
C THR A 179 -5.32 6.55 20.82
N ASP A 180 -4.14 6.00 21.08
CA ASP A 180 -2.89 6.47 20.50
C ASP A 180 -2.63 5.75 19.17
N SER A 181 -2.43 6.51 18.09
CA SER A 181 -2.05 5.99 16.76
C SER A 181 -0.76 5.15 16.78
N MET A 182 0.06 5.31 17.82
CA MET A 182 1.28 4.54 18.08
C MET A 182 1.20 3.74 19.39
N GLY A 183 0.00 3.36 19.81
CA GLY A 183 -0.24 2.45 20.93
C GLY A 183 0.44 1.08 20.77
N LYS A 184 0.70 0.39 21.88
CA LYS A 184 1.53 -0.85 21.91
C LYS A 184 0.98 -2.00 21.07
N SER A 185 -0.35 -2.02 20.89
CA SER A 185 -1.04 -3.06 20.11
C SER A 185 -1.12 -2.73 18.61
N CYS A 186 -0.76 -1.50 18.21
CA CYS A 186 -0.80 -1.05 16.84
C CYS A 186 0.33 -1.71 16.03
N TYR A 187 0.03 -2.12 14.79
CA TYR A 187 1.00 -2.83 13.95
C TYR A 187 2.23 -1.93 13.66
N ALA A 188 2.00 -0.64 13.40
CA ALA A 188 3.05 0.34 13.14
C ALA A 188 4.00 0.48 14.34
N ARG A 189 3.44 0.57 15.56
CA ARG A 189 4.23 0.59 16.80
C ARG A 189 5.04 -0.69 16.97
N ARG A 190 4.47 -1.86 16.70
CA ARG A 190 5.19 -3.15 16.78
C ARG A 190 6.40 -3.20 15.85
N ILE A 191 6.27 -2.67 14.63
CA ILE A 191 7.38 -2.60 13.66
C ILE A 191 8.47 -1.65 14.19
N VAL A 192 8.10 -0.47 14.69
CA VAL A 192 9.03 0.51 15.24
C VAL A 192 9.74 -0.02 16.49
N ASP A 193 9.02 -0.69 17.39
CA ASP A 193 9.60 -1.32 18.57
C ASP A 193 10.58 -2.43 18.18
N TRP A 194 10.24 -3.26 17.18
CA TRP A 194 11.18 -4.23 16.63
C TRP A 194 12.45 -3.53 16.09
N MET A 195 12.33 -2.43 15.33
CA MET A 195 13.51 -1.71 14.84
C MET A 195 14.38 -1.18 15.99
N ARG A 196 13.77 -0.59 17.03
CA ARG A 196 14.48 -0.08 18.20
C ARG A 196 15.21 -1.19 18.95
N GLU A 197 14.53 -2.30 19.20
CA GLU A 197 15.12 -3.46 19.87
C GLU A 197 16.23 -4.10 19.03
N ARG A 198 15.98 -4.32 17.72
CA ARG A 198 16.83 -5.09 16.82
C ARG A 198 18.04 -4.32 16.30
N LEU A 199 17.91 -3.01 16.09
CA LEU A 199 18.93 -2.17 15.44
C LEU A 199 19.61 -1.21 16.44
N TYR A 200 18.95 -0.87 17.56
CA TYR A 200 19.43 0.18 18.48
C TYR A 200 19.44 -0.25 19.96
N ASN A 201 19.36 -1.55 20.25
CA ASN A 201 19.37 -2.11 21.60
C ASN A 201 18.30 -1.48 22.53
N GLY A 202 17.12 -1.19 21.98
CA GLY A 202 15.98 -0.63 22.70
C GLY A 202 16.02 0.88 22.92
N LYS A 203 16.96 1.61 22.30
CA LYS A 203 17.02 3.07 22.39
C LYS A 203 15.91 3.74 21.57
N GLU A 204 15.06 4.50 22.25
CA GLU A 204 13.92 5.21 21.65
C GLU A 204 14.34 6.23 20.60
N ASP A 205 15.48 6.91 20.78
CA ASP A 205 16.03 7.91 19.85
C ASP A 205 16.69 7.30 18.60
N GLY A 206 16.87 5.98 18.55
CA GLY A 206 17.34 5.28 17.36
C GLY A 206 16.33 5.26 16.21
N VAL A 207 15.03 5.33 16.52
CA VAL A 207 13.96 5.37 15.53
C VAL A 207 12.94 6.44 15.91
N ILE A 208 12.89 7.49 15.10
CA ILE A 208 11.90 8.56 15.23
C ILE A 208 10.76 8.23 14.26
N ALA A 209 9.58 7.90 14.80
CA ALA A 209 8.43 7.53 14.00
C ALA A 209 7.36 8.64 14.01
N THR A 210 6.83 8.95 12.83
CA THR A 210 5.68 9.84 12.64
C THR A 210 4.56 9.04 12.01
N ASN A 211 3.46 8.85 12.74
CA ASN A 211 2.25 8.26 12.19
C ASN A 211 1.32 9.37 11.71
N GLY A 212 1.30 9.57 10.39
CA GLY A 212 0.46 10.54 9.71
C GLY A 212 -0.85 9.94 9.18
N ALA A 213 -1.26 8.77 9.68
CA ALA A 213 -2.47 8.10 9.24
C ALA A 213 -3.74 8.77 9.77
N ILE A 214 -4.78 8.80 8.93
CA ILE A 214 -6.06 9.44 9.19
C ILE A 214 -7.19 8.47 8.88
N GLY A 215 -8.06 8.26 9.86
CA GLY A 215 -9.21 7.38 9.72
C GLY A 215 -10.17 7.79 8.59
N GLY A 216 -10.36 6.88 7.65
CA GLY A 216 -11.25 7.04 6.49
C GLY A 216 -10.63 7.75 5.29
N MET A 217 -9.32 8.01 5.30
CA MET A 217 -8.60 8.54 4.14
C MET A 217 -8.01 7.40 3.30
N ASP A 218 -7.91 7.65 2.00
CA ASP A 218 -7.46 6.70 0.98
C ASP A 218 -6.26 7.30 0.19
N SER A 219 -5.66 6.52 -0.70
CA SER A 219 -4.49 6.97 -1.46
C SER A 219 -4.77 8.20 -2.33
N SER A 220 -6.04 8.42 -2.72
CA SER A 220 -6.43 9.57 -3.53
C SER A 220 -6.28 10.89 -2.80
N TYR A 221 -6.45 10.90 -1.47
CA TYR A 221 -6.12 12.06 -0.63
C TYR A 221 -4.62 12.22 -0.45
N TYR A 222 -3.91 11.16 -0.07
CA TYR A 222 -2.47 11.23 0.22
C TYR A 222 -1.62 11.54 -1.02
N ALA A 223 -2.12 11.23 -2.23
CA ALA A 223 -1.49 11.62 -3.49
C ALA A 223 -1.32 13.13 -3.67
N PHE A 224 -2.00 13.96 -2.86
CA PHE A 224 -1.86 15.41 -2.85
C PHE A 224 -1.46 15.96 -1.47
N CYS A 225 -2.05 15.44 -0.40
CA CYS A 225 -1.84 15.99 0.94
C CYS A 225 -0.81 15.21 1.76
N GLY A 226 -0.29 14.08 1.25
CA GLY A 226 0.52 13.15 2.05
C GLY A 226 1.85 13.70 2.55
N THR A 227 2.42 14.68 1.84
CA THR A 227 3.65 15.38 2.26
C THR A 227 3.46 16.23 3.51
N HIS A 228 2.23 16.56 3.88
CA HIS A 228 1.92 17.32 5.10
C HIS A 228 1.88 16.40 6.34
N HIS A 229 1.71 15.10 6.14
CA HIS A 229 1.47 14.11 7.20
C HIS A 229 2.73 13.39 7.66
N VAL A 230 3.82 13.43 6.88
CA VAL A 230 5.12 12.87 7.25
C VAL A 230 6.26 13.81 6.85
N PRO A 231 7.39 13.83 7.58
CA PRO A 231 8.55 14.62 7.19
C PRO A 231 9.09 14.15 5.83
N SER A 232 9.54 15.07 4.98
CA SER A 232 10.16 14.70 3.70
C SER A 232 11.54 14.03 3.86
N ASP A 233 12.18 14.15 5.03
CA ASP A 233 13.49 13.55 5.32
C ASP A 233 13.40 12.19 6.04
N VAL A 234 12.29 11.47 5.87
CA VAL A 234 12.15 10.07 6.31
C VAL A 234 13.08 9.13 5.53
N ASP A 235 13.48 8.04 6.18
CA ASP A 235 14.31 6.98 5.60
C ASP A 235 13.49 5.75 5.19
N LEU A 236 12.31 5.57 5.79
CA LEU A 236 11.31 4.55 5.47
C LEU A 236 9.91 5.17 5.51
N VAL A 237 9.08 4.84 4.51
CA VAL A 237 7.64 5.14 4.50
C VAL A 237 6.86 3.84 4.44
N ILE A 238 5.92 3.65 5.36
CA ILE A 238 4.93 2.57 5.34
C ILE A 238 3.62 3.12 4.77
N LEU A 239 3.08 2.44 3.76
CA LEU A 239 1.81 2.79 3.11
C LEU A 239 0.79 1.67 3.34
N GLU A 240 -0.42 2.01 3.77
CA GLU A 240 -1.49 1.02 4.03
C GLU A 240 -2.86 1.62 3.69
N PHE A 241 -3.46 1.13 2.61
CA PHE A 241 -4.73 1.64 2.06
C PHE A 241 -5.68 0.54 1.58
N ASP A 242 -5.37 -0.73 1.84
CA ASP A 242 -6.08 -1.88 1.25
C ASP A 242 -7.54 -2.00 1.71
N VAL A 243 -7.90 -1.36 2.83
CA VAL A 243 -9.28 -1.29 3.31
C VAL A 243 -9.99 0.03 2.97
N ASN A 244 -9.27 1.01 2.42
CA ASN A 244 -9.75 2.36 2.16
C ASN A 244 -9.97 2.62 0.66
N ASP A 245 -8.99 2.23 -0.15
CA ASP A 245 -9.05 2.39 -1.60
C ASP A 245 -10.20 1.57 -2.20
N GLN A 246 -10.52 1.84 -3.46
CA GLN A 246 -11.53 1.07 -4.19
C GLN A 246 -10.85 0.26 -5.30
N PRO A 247 -11.37 -0.94 -5.66
CA PRO A 247 -10.80 -1.78 -6.70
C PRO A 247 -11.16 -1.26 -8.12
N TYR A 248 -10.98 0.05 -8.34
CA TYR A 248 -11.24 0.74 -9.60
C TYR A 248 -9.93 1.27 -10.18
N LEU A 249 -9.82 1.28 -11.51
CA LEU A 249 -8.56 1.60 -12.19
C LEU A 249 -8.02 3.00 -11.88
N ASN A 250 -8.87 3.97 -11.52
CA ASN A 250 -8.42 5.30 -11.10
C ASN A 250 -7.59 5.26 -9.80
N TYR A 251 -7.80 4.29 -8.92
CA TYR A 251 -6.97 4.11 -7.73
C TYR A 251 -5.55 3.64 -8.06
N THR A 252 -5.32 2.99 -9.20
CA THR A 252 -3.96 2.74 -9.68
C THR A 252 -3.23 4.06 -9.98
N ILE A 253 -3.92 5.08 -10.50
CA ILE A 253 -3.34 6.40 -10.81
C ILE A 253 -3.05 7.18 -9.53
N TYR A 254 -3.98 7.18 -8.57
CA TYR A 254 -3.76 7.83 -7.28
C TYR A 254 -2.59 7.20 -6.52
N PHE A 255 -2.55 5.87 -6.48
CA PHE A 255 -1.49 5.15 -5.79
C PHE A 255 -0.12 5.29 -6.49
N ASP A 256 -0.09 5.29 -7.83
CA ASP A 256 1.11 5.62 -8.62
C ASP A 256 1.65 7.02 -8.28
N GLN A 257 0.78 8.03 -8.25
CA GLN A 257 1.18 9.40 -7.92
C GLN A 257 1.75 9.49 -6.50
N LEU A 258 1.09 8.87 -5.53
CA LEU A 258 1.59 8.79 -4.16
C LEU A 258 2.97 8.13 -4.09
N LEU A 259 3.15 6.97 -4.76
CA LEU A 259 4.44 6.28 -4.81
C LEU A 259 5.54 7.15 -5.40
N ARG A 260 5.30 7.82 -6.54
CA ARG A 260 6.27 8.73 -7.17
C ARG A 260 6.71 9.81 -6.19
N ILE A 261 5.76 10.47 -5.52
CA ILE A 261 6.05 11.53 -4.54
C ILE A 261 6.95 11.01 -3.41
N VAL A 262 6.58 9.90 -2.75
CA VAL A 262 7.35 9.42 -1.60
C VAL A 262 8.72 8.86 -1.99
N LEU A 263 8.84 8.28 -3.19
CA LEU A 263 10.10 7.71 -3.68
C LEU A 263 11.13 8.80 -4.05
N GLU A 264 10.67 10.01 -4.35
CA GLU A 264 11.46 11.20 -4.69
C GLU A 264 11.81 12.08 -3.49
N PHE A 265 11.39 11.72 -2.28
CA PHE A 265 11.81 12.42 -1.06
C PHE A 265 13.34 12.53 -0.97
N PRO A 266 13.89 13.61 -0.38
CA PRO A 266 15.33 13.90 -0.36
C PRO A 266 16.24 12.72 0.03
N ASN A 267 15.84 11.91 1.01
CA ASN A 267 16.64 10.76 1.48
C ASN A 267 16.52 9.52 0.59
N LYS A 268 15.68 9.56 -0.46
CA LYS A 268 15.29 8.44 -1.32
C LYS A 268 14.88 7.24 -0.45
N PRO A 269 13.80 7.37 0.35
CA PRO A 269 13.45 6.40 1.38
C PRO A 269 13.16 5.01 0.80
N ALA A 270 13.24 4.01 1.65
CA ALA A 270 12.52 2.76 1.42
C ALA A 270 11.02 3.02 1.51
N VAL A 271 10.25 2.33 0.67
CA VAL A 271 8.79 2.35 0.74
C VAL A 271 8.34 0.90 0.92
N LEU A 272 7.40 0.68 1.83
CA LEU A 272 6.83 -0.63 2.09
C LEU A 272 5.31 -0.50 2.09
N VAL A 273 4.64 -1.25 1.22
CA VAL A 273 3.18 -1.36 1.24
C VAL A 273 2.80 -2.47 2.20
N VAL A 274 1.97 -2.14 3.18
CA VAL A 274 1.40 -3.06 4.15
C VAL A 274 -0.07 -3.22 3.81
N GLY A 275 -0.50 -4.45 3.56
CA GLY A 275 -1.84 -4.78 3.15
C GLY A 275 -2.67 -5.27 4.31
N ALA A 276 -3.40 -4.36 4.95
CA ALA A 276 -4.51 -4.75 5.80
C ALA A 276 -5.61 -5.43 4.97
N TRP A 277 -6.47 -6.20 5.62
CA TRP A 277 -7.62 -6.81 4.96
C TRP A 277 -8.72 -7.02 5.99
N GLY A 278 -9.97 -6.84 5.58
CA GLY A 278 -11.15 -7.07 6.40
C GLY A 278 -12.09 -8.07 5.73
N PRO A 279 -12.70 -9.02 6.47
CA PRO A 279 -13.71 -9.91 5.92
C PRO A 279 -14.85 -9.20 5.20
N GLN A 280 -15.26 -8.01 5.64
CA GLN A 280 -16.27 -7.19 4.99
C GLN A 280 -15.95 -6.97 3.50
N LEU A 281 -14.69 -6.71 3.16
CA LEU A 281 -14.26 -6.53 1.77
C LEU A 281 -14.46 -7.78 0.92
N SER A 282 -14.41 -8.97 1.51
CA SER A 282 -14.69 -10.20 0.76
C SER A 282 -16.17 -10.40 0.46
N PHE A 283 -17.07 -9.84 1.27
CA PHE A 283 -18.49 -9.78 0.95
C PHE A 283 -18.78 -8.74 -0.13
N ASP A 284 -18.05 -7.62 -0.12
CA ASP A 284 -18.28 -6.50 -1.06
C ASP A 284 -17.64 -6.75 -2.44
N TYR A 285 -16.42 -7.32 -2.47
CA TYR A 285 -15.58 -7.42 -3.68
C TYR A 285 -14.96 -8.80 -3.92
N GLY A 286 -15.24 -9.78 -3.05
CA GLY A 286 -14.61 -11.11 -3.15
C GLY A 286 -13.10 -11.05 -2.88
N TYR A 287 -12.30 -11.68 -3.74
CA TYR A 287 -10.82 -11.64 -3.60
C TYR A 287 -10.19 -10.37 -4.23
N MET A 288 -10.97 -9.65 -5.05
CA MET A 288 -10.53 -8.51 -5.87
C MET A 288 -10.68 -7.17 -5.12
N ASP A 289 -10.13 -7.10 -3.92
CA ASP A 289 -10.02 -5.86 -3.15
C ASP A 289 -8.96 -4.90 -3.74
N PRO A 290 -8.73 -3.71 -3.15
CA PRO A 290 -7.79 -2.71 -3.67
C PRO A 290 -6.36 -3.18 -3.93
N SER A 291 -5.94 -4.33 -3.38
CA SER A 291 -4.62 -4.89 -3.74
C SER A 291 -4.46 -5.12 -5.23
N VAL A 292 -5.54 -5.38 -5.98
CA VAL A 292 -5.48 -5.56 -7.44
C VAL A 292 -5.14 -4.28 -8.18
N THR A 293 -5.45 -3.11 -7.61
CA THR A 293 -5.13 -1.80 -8.18
C THR A 293 -3.78 -1.26 -7.70
N HIS A 294 -3.31 -1.68 -6.52
CA HIS A 294 -1.99 -1.34 -5.99
C HIS A 294 -0.87 -2.15 -6.65
N LEU A 295 -1.14 -3.42 -6.97
CA LEU A 295 -0.16 -4.38 -7.50
C LEU A 295 0.61 -3.91 -8.75
N PRO A 296 -0.05 -3.35 -9.79
CA PRO A 296 0.66 -2.85 -10.96
C PRO A 296 1.68 -1.75 -10.61
N ALA A 297 1.30 -0.82 -9.73
CA ALA A 297 2.16 0.31 -9.35
C ALA A 297 3.37 -0.17 -8.52
N VAL A 298 3.16 -1.06 -7.54
CA VAL A 298 4.29 -1.57 -6.73
C VAL A 298 5.28 -2.41 -7.56
N GLN A 299 4.79 -3.14 -8.57
CA GLN A 299 5.64 -3.89 -9.51
C GLN A 299 6.47 -2.95 -10.38
N TYR A 300 5.85 -1.85 -10.83
CA TYR A 300 6.50 -0.86 -11.68
C TYR A 300 7.62 -0.10 -10.94
N TYR A 301 7.42 0.23 -9.67
CA TYR A 301 8.38 0.96 -8.84
C TYR A 301 9.31 0.08 -7.97
N ASP A 302 9.26 -1.24 -8.11
CA ASP A 302 10.00 -2.20 -7.27
C ASP A 302 9.81 -2.00 -5.76
N VAL A 303 8.55 -1.83 -5.33
CA VAL A 303 8.17 -1.56 -3.95
C VAL A 303 7.60 -2.81 -3.28
N PRO A 304 8.17 -3.34 -2.19
CA PRO A 304 7.63 -4.52 -1.51
C PRO A 304 6.22 -4.31 -0.97
N TYR A 305 5.39 -5.35 -1.06
CA TYR A 305 3.99 -5.36 -0.65
C TYR A 305 3.65 -6.61 0.17
N ILE A 306 3.41 -6.41 1.47
CA ILE A 306 3.20 -7.46 2.48
C ILE A 306 1.77 -7.39 3.00
N SER A 307 0.96 -8.43 2.77
CA SER A 307 -0.46 -8.45 3.12
C SER A 307 -0.83 -9.63 4.02
N ILE A 308 -1.79 -9.41 4.91
CA ILE A 308 -2.39 -10.48 5.73
C ILE A 308 -3.44 -11.29 4.96
N LYS A 309 -3.95 -10.75 3.84
CA LYS A 309 -5.05 -11.36 3.08
C LYS A 309 -4.79 -12.80 2.65
N PRO A 310 -3.64 -13.15 2.05
CA PRO A 310 -3.44 -14.51 1.52
C PRO A 310 -3.50 -15.59 2.60
N LEU A 311 -3.18 -15.23 3.85
CA LEU A 311 -3.31 -16.10 5.01
C LEU A 311 -4.79 -16.21 5.40
N PHE A 312 -5.44 -15.08 5.65
CA PHE A 312 -6.76 -15.11 6.26
C PHE A 312 -7.90 -15.42 5.31
N TYR A 313 -7.83 -15.01 4.04
CA TYR A 313 -8.92 -15.20 3.10
C TYR A 313 -9.33 -16.67 2.98
N VAL A 314 -8.36 -17.58 2.81
CA VAL A 314 -8.63 -19.03 2.68
C VAL A 314 -9.22 -19.60 3.98
N HIS A 315 -8.75 -19.16 5.14
CA HIS A 315 -9.31 -19.57 6.43
C HIS A 315 -10.71 -19.01 6.66
N HIS A 316 -10.94 -17.74 6.28
CA HIS A 316 -12.22 -17.07 6.38
C HIS A 316 -13.30 -17.77 5.54
N LEU A 317 -12.97 -18.22 4.33
CA LEU A 317 -13.90 -18.99 3.49
C LEU A 317 -14.45 -20.25 4.16
N ARG A 318 -13.69 -20.84 5.10
CA ARG A 318 -14.08 -22.07 5.81
C ARG A 318 -14.62 -21.82 7.22
N TYR A 319 -14.11 -20.79 7.89
CA TYR A 319 -14.34 -20.51 9.31
C TYR A 319 -14.65 -19.03 9.54
N ALA A 320 -15.56 -18.46 8.74
CA ALA A 320 -15.81 -17.02 8.67
C ALA A 320 -16.01 -16.35 10.04
N HIS A 321 -16.89 -16.92 10.87
CA HIS A 321 -17.20 -16.40 12.21
C HIS A 321 -15.99 -16.45 13.16
N THR A 322 -15.35 -17.62 13.28
CA THR A 322 -14.20 -17.80 14.17
C THR A 322 -13.04 -16.91 13.78
N VAL A 323 -12.75 -16.79 12.47
CA VAL A 323 -11.69 -15.91 11.96
C VAL A 323 -12.03 -14.45 12.22
N GLY A 324 -13.27 -14.03 11.94
CA GLY A 324 -13.77 -12.68 12.22
C GLY A 324 -13.62 -12.29 13.68
N GLU A 325 -14.18 -13.07 14.61
CA GLU A 325 -14.13 -12.77 16.04
C GLU A 325 -12.71 -12.81 16.62
N THR A 326 -11.83 -13.66 16.08
CA THR A 326 -10.47 -13.81 16.60
C THR A 326 -9.59 -12.62 16.24
N PHE A 327 -9.70 -12.08 15.01
CA PHE A 327 -8.72 -11.14 14.46
C PHE A 327 -9.28 -9.78 14.06
N TRP A 328 -10.60 -9.60 14.02
CA TRP A 328 -11.27 -8.33 13.71
C TRP A 328 -12.14 -7.87 14.86
N THR A 329 -12.53 -6.60 14.79
CA THR A 329 -13.62 -6.09 15.61
C THR A 329 -14.97 -6.51 15.01
N LYS A 330 -16.07 -6.13 15.67
CA LYS A 330 -17.43 -6.51 15.25
C LYS A 330 -17.85 -5.92 13.91
N ASP A 331 -17.11 -4.95 13.37
CA ASP A 331 -17.38 -4.37 12.05
C ASP A 331 -16.80 -5.19 10.89
N TYR A 332 -15.97 -6.21 11.15
CA TYR A 332 -15.32 -7.03 10.12
C TYR A 332 -14.47 -6.23 9.11
N VAL A 333 -14.09 -4.99 9.45
CA VAL A 333 -13.20 -4.12 8.67
C VAL A 333 -11.89 -3.92 9.44
N HIS A 334 -11.99 -3.46 10.69
CA HIS A 334 -10.83 -3.11 11.50
C HIS A 334 -10.27 -4.35 12.21
N PRO A 335 -8.98 -4.67 12.02
CA PRO A 335 -8.32 -5.72 12.79
C PRO A 335 -8.33 -5.35 14.28
N ASN A 336 -8.53 -6.34 15.15
CA ASN A 336 -8.31 -6.15 16.59
C ASN A 336 -6.80 -6.27 16.91
N ALA A 337 -6.41 -6.21 18.19
CA ALA A 337 -5.01 -6.35 18.59
C ALA A 337 -4.32 -7.62 18.07
N ALA A 338 -5.03 -8.74 17.94
CA ALA A 338 -4.49 -9.97 17.35
C ALA A 338 -4.29 -9.86 15.83
N GLY A 339 -5.21 -9.21 15.12
CA GLY A 339 -5.06 -8.92 13.69
C GLY A 339 -3.90 -7.96 13.42
N HIS A 340 -3.77 -6.89 14.20
CA HIS A 340 -2.62 -5.98 14.17
C HIS A 340 -1.29 -6.69 14.46
N LYS A 341 -1.29 -7.65 15.39
CA LYS A 341 -0.13 -8.49 15.64
C LYS A 341 0.29 -9.24 14.38
N VAL A 342 -0.64 -9.86 13.66
CA VAL A 342 -0.30 -10.58 12.41
C VAL A 342 0.23 -9.63 11.34
N LEU A 343 -0.35 -8.44 11.19
CA LEU A 343 0.12 -7.43 10.24
C LEU A 343 1.57 -6.98 10.54
N GLY A 344 1.87 -6.72 11.82
CA GLY A 344 3.20 -6.37 12.29
C GLY A 344 4.21 -7.51 12.12
N ASP A 345 3.86 -8.71 12.55
CA ASP A 345 4.71 -9.90 12.44
C ASP A 345 5.02 -10.25 10.97
N LEU A 346 4.02 -10.09 10.10
CA LEU A 346 4.06 -10.03 8.62
C LEU A 346 5.28 -9.29 8.09
N THR A 347 5.26 -8.02 8.48
CA THR A 347 6.19 -7.00 8.04
C THR A 347 7.58 -7.22 8.64
N ILE A 348 7.64 -7.54 9.93
CA ILE A 348 8.89 -7.83 10.63
C ILE A 348 9.59 -9.03 9.99
N ALA A 349 8.85 -10.09 9.63
CA ALA A 349 9.43 -11.25 8.94
C ALA A 349 10.07 -10.89 7.59
N TYR A 350 9.47 -9.94 6.84
CA TYR A 350 10.07 -9.42 5.62
C TYR A 350 11.34 -8.60 5.91
N LEU A 351 11.30 -7.71 6.91
CA LEU A 351 12.46 -6.89 7.28
C LEU A 351 13.63 -7.73 7.80
N GLU A 352 13.38 -8.76 8.60
CA GLU A 352 14.39 -9.75 9.02
C GLU A 352 14.99 -10.51 7.83
N LYS A 353 14.17 -10.87 6.84
CA LYS A 353 14.68 -11.45 5.58
C LYS A 353 15.57 -10.45 4.83
N GLN A 354 15.20 -9.19 4.72
CA GLN A 354 16.03 -8.18 4.04
C GLN A 354 17.33 -7.90 4.80
N LEU A 355 17.30 -7.91 6.13
CA LEU A 355 18.50 -7.78 6.96
C LEU A 355 19.44 -8.96 6.73
N CYS A 356 18.90 -10.17 6.61
CA CYS A 356 19.68 -11.35 6.27
C CYS A 356 20.39 -11.24 4.91
N LEU A 357 19.64 -10.78 3.91
CA LEU A 357 20.16 -10.56 2.57
C LEU A 357 21.19 -9.43 2.54
N LEU A 358 21.03 -8.41 3.39
CA LEU A 358 22.02 -7.35 3.58
C LEU A 358 23.30 -7.90 4.22
N ASP A 359 23.21 -8.66 5.31
CA ASP A 359 24.38 -9.23 5.98
C ASP A 359 25.15 -10.21 5.08
N THR A 360 24.43 -10.91 4.18
CA THR A 360 25.02 -11.92 3.29
C THR A 360 25.56 -11.32 1.99
N PHE A 361 24.84 -10.39 1.37
CA PHE A 361 25.12 -9.90 0.02
C PHE A 361 25.42 -8.40 -0.06
N GLY A 362 25.27 -7.68 1.05
CA GLY A 362 25.39 -6.23 1.09
C GLY A 362 24.21 -5.51 0.43
N VAL A 363 24.39 -4.21 0.24
CA VAL A 363 23.46 -3.35 -0.50
C VAL A 363 23.51 -3.71 -1.99
N LEU A 364 22.35 -3.66 -2.66
CA LEU A 364 22.29 -3.80 -4.11
C LEU A 364 22.82 -2.55 -4.79
N ASN A 365 23.98 -2.68 -5.44
CA ASN A 365 24.53 -1.67 -6.34
C ASN A 365 24.14 -2.01 -7.80
N GLU A 366 24.31 -1.06 -8.72
CA GLU A 366 23.95 -1.21 -10.15
C GLU A 366 24.44 -2.53 -10.77
N THR A 367 25.65 -2.98 -10.44
CA THR A 367 26.27 -4.22 -10.93
C THR A 367 25.58 -5.50 -10.47
N HIS A 368 24.83 -5.45 -9.37
CA HIS A 368 24.11 -6.60 -8.81
C HIS A 368 22.72 -6.80 -9.44
N ILE A 369 22.12 -5.74 -9.97
CA ILE A 369 20.83 -5.81 -10.69
C ILE A 369 21.06 -6.05 -12.18
N GLY A 370 22.26 -5.72 -12.68
CA GLY A 370 22.72 -5.98 -14.05
C GLY A 370 23.77 -7.09 -14.20
N GLY A 371 23.84 -8.05 -13.27
CA GLY A 371 24.64 -9.28 -13.41
C GLY A 371 26.11 -9.11 -13.81
N GLY A 372 27.02 -8.88 -12.86
CA GLY A 372 28.44 -9.23 -13.06
C GLY A 372 29.39 -8.69 -11.99
N LYS A 373 30.25 -9.57 -11.43
CA LYS A 373 31.45 -9.16 -10.70
C LYS A 373 32.44 -8.54 -11.69
N THR A 374 32.93 -7.36 -11.38
CA THR A 374 34.16 -6.78 -11.96
C THR A 374 35.36 -7.60 -11.50
N GLU A 375 35.60 -8.78 -12.09
CA GLU A 375 36.91 -9.41 -11.99
C GLU A 375 37.81 -8.90 -13.11
N LEU A 376 38.77 -8.06 -12.70
CA LEU A 376 39.93 -7.67 -13.50
C LEU A 376 40.58 -8.91 -14.10
N THR A 377 40.66 -8.96 -15.43
CA THR A 377 41.67 -9.77 -16.13
C THR A 377 42.35 -8.96 -17.24
N LEU A 378 43.56 -8.50 -16.90
CA LEU A 378 44.74 -8.27 -17.73
C LEU A 378 44.59 -7.68 -19.15
N GLY A 379 44.95 -6.40 -19.27
CA GLY A 379 45.65 -5.85 -20.45
C GLY A 379 45.01 -4.64 -21.14
N HIS A 380 45.57 -3.46 -20.83
CA HIS A 380 45.38 -2.12 -21.44
C HIS A 380 44.31 -1.18 -20.81
N GLU A 381 44.81 -0.18 -20.08
CA GLU A 381 44.12 1.10 -19.82
C GLU A 381 44.20 2.02 -21.07
N ALA A 382 43.32 3.01 -21.32
CA ALA A 382 42.56 3.80 -20.37
C ALA A 382 41.22 4.38 -20.92
N LEU A 383 40.22 4.42 -20.02
CA LEU A 383 39.25 5.50 -19.73
C LEU A 383 38.32 6.05 -20.83
N ASN A 384 37.03 5.67 -20.80
CA ASN A 384 35.96 6.50 -20.19
C ASN A 384 34.56 5.90 -20.50
N ASP A 385 33.72 5.86 -19.45
CA ASP A 385 32.27 5.63 -19.47
C ASP A 385 31.72 4.18 -19.32
N THR A 386 32.06 3.58 -18.18
CA THR A 386 31.52 2.31 -17.69
C THR A 386 30.22 2.52 -16.92
N GLY A 387 29.08 2.10 -17.48
CA GLY A 387 27.78 2.16 -16.80
C GLY A 387 26.66 1.35 -17.48
N SER A 388 26.98 0.31 -18.26
CA SER A 388 25.96 -0.43 -19.04
C SER A 388 25.20 -1.47 -18.23
N PHE A 389 23.87 -1.41 -18.36
CA PHE A 389 22.90 -2.39 -17.88
C PHE A 389 23.00 -3.69 -18.67
N ASN A 390 23.37 -4.79 -18.01
CA ASN A 390 23.15 -6.14 -18.52
C ASN A 390 22.05 -6.83 -17.70
N LEU A 391 20.80 -6.76 -18.16
CA LEU A 391 19.66 -7.46 -17.51
C LEU A 391 19.81 -9.00 -17.44
N VAL A 392 20.85 -9.55 -18.07
CA VAL A 392 21.12 -10.98 -18.16
C VAL A 392 22.57 -11.24 -17.77
N ARG A 393 22.78 -12.19 -16.85
CA ARG A 393 24.11 -12.75 -16.57
C ARG A 393 24.54 -13.56 -17.79
N LEU A 394 25.41 -13.00 -18.63
CA LEU A 394 25.99 -13.74 -19.74
C LEU A 394 26.93 -14.83 -19.18
N PRO A 395 26.78 -16.10 -19.58
CA PRO A 395 27.81 -17.10 -19.33
C PRO A 395 29.11 -16.68 -20.03
N SER A 396 30.25 -17.08 -19.46
CA SER A 396 31.57 -16.83 -20.02
C SER A 396 31.72 -17.56 -21.36
N SER A 397 31.41 -16.88 -22.46
CA SER A 397 31.45 -17.34 -23.85
C SER A 397 30.45 -18.45 -24.22
N PRO A 398 29.54 -18.23 -25.20
CA PRO A 398 28.95 -19.35 -25.91
C PRO A 398 29.98 -19.89 -26.90
N GLU A 399 30.49 -21.10 -26.68
CA GLU A 399 30.99 -21.88 -27.81
C GLU A 399 29.80 -22.08 -28.77
N LEU A 400 29.84 -21.38 -29.90
CA LEU A 400 28.93 -21.58 -31.02
C LEU A 400 29.12 -23.00 -31.57
N VAL A 401 28.47 -24.00 -30.98
CA VAL A 401 28.37 -25.32 -31.57
C VAL A 401 27.25 -25.28 -32.62
N HIS A 402 27.59 -24.82 -33.82
CA HIS A 402 26.75 -25.03 -34.99
C HIS A 402 26.85 -26.50 -35.43
N ASN A 403 26.05 -27.39 -34.86
CA ASN A 403 25.79 -28.69 -35.47
C ASN A 403 24.54 -28.59 -36.34
N ARG A 404 24.75 -28.31 -37.62
CA ARG A 404 23.72 -28.41 -38.65
C ARG A 404 23.71 -29.86 -39.14
N THR A 405 22.73 -30.65 -38.70
CA THR A 405 22.38 -31.91 -39.36
C THR A 405 21.21 -31.66 -40.32
N ASP A 406 21.21 -32.34 -41.47
CA ASP A 406 20.26 -32.14 -42.58
C ASP A 406 18.80 -32.56 -42.26
N ASP A 407 18.53 -33.00 -41.04
CA ASP A 407 17.26 -33.63 -40.65
C ASP A 407 16.54 -32.82 -39.55
N GLY A 408 15.97 -31.67 -39.92
CA GLY A 408 14.98 -30.95 -39.11
C GLY A 408 15.54 -30.19 -37.90
N GLU A 409 15.02 -28.97 -37.70
CA GLU A 409 15.35 -28.11 -36.57
C GLU A 409 15.00 -28.78 -35.23
N THR A 410 16.02 -29.18 -34.46
CA THR A 410 15.92 -29.39 -33.02
C THR A 410 16.61 -28.21 -32.32
N THR A 411 15.94 -27.06 -32.31
CA THR A 411 16.52 -25.86 -31.68
C THR A 411 16.21 -25.83 -30.18
N ASP A 412 17.08 -26.44 -29.38
CA ASP A 412 17.38 -25.94 -28.02
C ASP A 412 18.46 -24.84 -28.13
N ILE A 413 18.21 -23.86 -29.00
CA ILE A 413 19.09 -22.70 -29.14
C ILE A 413 18.64 -21.70 -28.09
N ALA A 414 19.43 -21.56 -27.02
CA ALA A 414 19.39 -20.39 -26.18
C ALA A 414 19.76 -19.18 -27.06
N TYR A 415 18.76 -18.48 -27.60
CA TYR A 415 18.97 -17.19 -28.23
C TYR A 415 19.67 -16.29 -27.21
N PRO A 416 20.87 -15.76 -27.50
CA PRO A 416 21.34 -14.59 -26.78
C PRO A 416 20.31 -13.50 -27.08
N LEU A 417 19.59 -13.05 -26.06
CA LEU A 417 18.48 -12.09 -26.18
C LEU A 417 18.89 -10.68 -26.66
N MET A 418 20.08 -10.50 -27.25
CA MET A 418 20.54 -9.19 -27.73
C MET A 418 21.39 -9.29 -29.02
N PRO A 419 21.28 -8.29 -29.91
CA PRO A 419 22.08 -8.21 -31.13
C PRO A 419 23.58 -8.00 -30.84
N ASP A 420 24.41 -8.23 -31.86
CA ASP A 420 25.87 -8.06 -31.85
C ASP A 420 26.26 -6.70 -31.22
N PRO A 421 27.25 -6.64 -30.31
CA PRO A 421 27.72 -5.39 -29.68
C PRO A 421 28.16 -4.29 -30.67
N LYS A 422 28.28 -4.58 -31.97
CA LYS A 422 28.48 -3.56 -33.03
C LYS A 422 27.20 -2.82 -33.42
N GLU A 423 26.03 -3.36 -33.12
CA GLU A 423 24.74 -2.70 -33.31
C GLU A 423 24.42 -1.87 -32.08
N ARG A 424 24.58 -0.55 -32.22
CA ARG A 424 24.31 0.43 -31.15
C ARG A 424 22.82 0.48 -30.82
N VAL A 425 22.35 -0.44 -29.99
CA VAL A 425 21.10 -0.23 -29.27
C VAL A 425 21.41 0.71 -28.11
N SER A 426 20.99 1.97 -28.22
CA SER A 426 21.01 2.94 -27.13
C SER A 426 20.02 2.51 -26.04
N THR A 427 20.38 1.48 -25.26
CA THR A 427 19.56 1.05 -24.13
C THR A 427 19.73 2.07 -22.99
N LEU A 428 18.62 2.65 -22.55
CA LEU A 428 18.57 3.57 -21.42
C LEU A 428 19.16 2.89 -20.18
N ARG A 429 20.27 3.42 -19.65
CA ARG A 429 20.92 2.93 -18.42
C ARG A 429 20.15 3.46 -17.20
N LEU A 430 19.65 2.59 -16.33
CA LEU A 430 19.06 2.99 -15.03
C LEU A 430 20.18 3.33 -14.03
N GLU A 431 20.67 4.56 -13.97
CA GLU A 431 21.86 4.88 -13.16
C GLU A 431 21.84 4.40 -11.70
N THR A 432 20.69 4.16 -11.07
CA THR A 432 20.62 3.40 -9.80
C THR A 432 19.30 2.62 -9.70
N PRO A 433 19.23 1.56 -8.86
CA PRO A 433 17.94 0.97 -8.46
C PRO A 433 17.06 1.89 -7.61
N TYR A 434 17.57 3.08 -7.29
CA TYR A 434 16.86 4.10 -6.53
C TYR A 434 16.26 5.16 -7.45
N ASN A 435 16.48 5.10 -8.76
CA ASN A 435 15.86 6.03 -9.68
C ASN A 435 14.37 5.72 -9.80
N VAL A 436 13.55 6.75 -9.68
CA VAL A 436 12.12 6.66 -9.96
C VAL A 436 12.00 6.63 -11.48
N PRO A 437 11.32 5.63 -12.07
CA PRO A 437 11.05 5.61 -13.49
C PRO A 437 10.38 6.93 -13.92
N PRO A 438 10.85 7.55 -15.02
CA PRO A 438 10.34 8.86 -15.41
C PRO A 438 8.91 8.81 -15.95
N THR A 439 8.42 7.65 -16.38
CA THR A 439 7.07 7.54 -16.95
C THR A 439 6.05 7.17 -15.88
N ILE A 440 4.85 7.74 -15.98
CA ILE A 440 3.71 7.40 -15.14
C ILE A 440 3.15 6.05 -15.62
N ILE A 441 2.70 5.16 -14.73
CA ILE A 441 2.25 3.80 -15.11
C ILE A 441 1.18 3.78 -16.22
N GLY A 442 0.29 4.78 -16.23
CA GLY A 442 -0.80 4.89 -17.20
C GLY A 442 -0.46 5.70 -18.46
N GLN A 443 0.74 6.26 -18.57
CA GLN A 443 1.11 7.14 -19.68
C GLN A 443 1.50 6.32 -20.92
N ALA A 444 0.80 6.56 -22.04
CA ALA A 444 1.12 5.87 -23.27
C ALA A 444 2.47 6.36 -23.81
N LEU A 445 3.38 5.43 -24.13
CA LEU A 445 4.70 5.79 -24.66
C LEU A 445 4.62 6.58 -25.97
N SER A 446 3.56 6.39 -26.76
CA SER A 446 3.28 7.19 -27.97
C SER A 446 3.12 8.68 -27.70
N GLU A 447 2.77 9.07 -26.48
CA GLU A 447 2.68 10.48 -26.06
C GLU A 447 4.07 11.08 -25.74
N LEU A 448 5.03 10.22 -25.41
CA LEU A 448 6.37 10.62 -24.98
C LEU A 448 7.38 10.60 -26.14
N PHE A 449 7.30 9.58 -27.00
CA PHE A 449 8.18 9.43 -28.14
C PHE A 449 7.57 8.57 -29.25
N SER A 450 8.15 8.67 -30.45
CA SER A 450 7.85 7.79 -31.58
C SER A 450 8.97 6.78 -31.72
N PRO A 451 8.70 5.45 -31.77
CA PRO A 451 9.74 4.44 -31.99
C PRO A 451 10.34 4.51 -33.41
N TRP A 452 9.75 5.31 -34.29
CA TRP A 452 10.18 5.51 -35.67
C TRP A 452 11.07 6.75 -35.85
N ASN A 453 11.25 7.54 -34.79
CA ASN A 453 12.18 8.66 -34.78
C ASN A 453 13.48 8.23 -34.09
N PRO A 454 14.66 8.70 -34.54
CA PRO A 454 15.91 8.46 -33.84
C PRO A 454 15.85 8.98 -32.40
N ASP A 455 16.51 8.28 -31.48
CA ASP A 455 16.49 8.45 -30.02
C ASP A 455 16.30 9.90 -29.57
N ALA A 456 15.04 10.33 -29.47
CA ALA A 456 14.70 11.63 -28.94
C ALA A 456 14.84 11.57 -27.41
N PRO A 457 15.39 12.61 -26.77
CA PRO A 457 15.46 12.64 -25.31
C PRO A 457 14.04 12.49 -24.74
N LEU A 458 13.86 11.50 -23.85
CA LEU A 458 12.62 11.29 -23.14
C LEU A 458 12.22 12.60 -22.45
N ARG A 459 11.05 13.14 -22.81
CA ARG A 459 10.45 14.23 -22.04
C ARG A 459 9.98 13.65 -20.73
N THR A 460 10.79 13.76 -19.69
CA THR A 460 10.39 13.33 -18.35
C THR A 460 9.38 14.35 -17.80
N PRO A 461 8.23 13.92 -17.25
CA PRO A 461 7.41 14.80 -16.45
C PRO A 461 8.25 15.41 -15.32
N PRO A 462 7.95 16.65 -14.90
CA PRO A 462 8.63 17.23 -13.75
C PRO A 462 8.38 16.36 -12.49
N PRO A 463 9.27 16.43 -11.48
CA PRO A 463 9.02 15.87 -10.16
C PRO A 463 7.61 16.25 -9.65
N PRO A 464 6.83 15.31 -9.08
CA PRO A 464 5.52 15.62 -8.57
C PRO A 464 5.65 16.55 -7.35
N HIS A 465 5.19 17.78 -7.51
CA HIS A 465 5.14 18.78 -6.43
C HIS A 465 3.68 19.01 -6.05
N PRO A 466 3.13 18.22 -5.12
CA PRO A 466 1.73 18.31 -4.79
C PRO A 466 1.43 19.59 -4.01
N PHE A 467 0.28 20.16 -4.31
CA PHE A 467 -0.37 21.22 -3.56
C PHE A 467 -1.63 20.67 -2.92
N CYS A 468 -1.82 21.00 -1.64
CA CYS A 468 -3.02 20.66 -0.91
C CYS A 468 -3.45 21.84 -0.02
N ALA A 469 -4.70 22.27 -0.19
CA ALA A 469 -5.39 23.15 0.74
C ALA A 469 -6.54 22.36 1.38
N ASP A 470 -6.40 22.00 2.66
CA ASP A 470 -7.33 21.12 3.38
C ASP A 470 -8.00 21.89 4.53
N ALA A 471 -9.31 21.72 4.70
CA ALA A 471 -10.05 22.32 5.81
C ALA A 471 -9.56 21.85 7.20
N ASN A 472 -8.87 20.72 7.26
CA ASN A 472 -8.34 20.07 8.46
C ASN A 472 -6.85 20.34 8.69
N ASP A 473 -6.15 20.97 7.75
CA ASP A 473 -4.72 21.31 7.89
C ASP A 473 -4.59 22.77 8.36
N GLU A 474 -4.04 22.98 9.54
CA GLU A 474 -3.82 24.32 10.08
C GLU A 474 -2.68 25.07 9.39
N ALA A 475 -1.68 24.34 8.88
CA ALA A 475 -0.53 24.93 8.17
C ALA A 475 -0.87 25.26 6.72
N HIS A 476 -1.75 24.47 6.09
CA HIS A 476 -2.22 24.67 4.71
C HIS A 476 -3.75 24.67 4.62
N PRO A 477 -4.41 25.65 5.26
CA PRO A 477 -5.86 25.65 5.39
C PRO A 477 -6.56 25.89 4.05
N LEU A 478 -7.69 25.21 3.85
CA LEU A 478 -8.63 25.53 2.80
C LEU A 478 -9.24 26.93 3.06
N MET A 479 -8.70 27.93 2.38
CA MET A 479 -9.08 29.34 2.58
C MET A 479 -9.69 29.93 1.30
N PRO A 480 -10.87 30.55 1.39
CA PRO A 480 -11.43 31.31 0.27
C PRO A 480 -10.51 32.46 -0.13
N SER A 481 -10.37 32.69 -1.44
CA SER A 481 -9.51 33.72 -2.01
C SER A 481 -10.09 35.12 -1.83
N ASP A 482 -9.35 36.00 -1.16
CA ASP A 482 -9.72 37.43 -1.09
C ASP A 482 -9.65 38.12 -2.46
N LYS A 483 -8.83 37.60 -3.38
CA LYS A 483 -8.59 38.18 -4.71
C LYS A 483 -9.69 37.85 -5.72
N TYR A 484 -10.22 36.61 -5.67
CA TYR A 484 -11.10 36.07 -6.72
C TYR A 484 -12.56 35.90 -6.29
N GLY A 485 -13.00 36.67 -5.29
CA GLY A 485 -14.41 36.75 -4.88
C GLY A 485 -14.80 35.89 -3.67
N GLY A 486 -13.82 35.23 -3.02
CA GLY A 486 -13.98 34.58 -1.72
C GLY A 486 -15.01 33.47 -1.70
N SER A 487 -15.78 33.42 -0.61
CA SER A 487 -16.92 32.52 -0.45
C SER A 487 -18.23 33.29 -0.34
N HIS A 488 -19.25 32.80 -1.02
CA HIS A 488 -20.63 33.26 -0.94
C HIS A 488 -21.54 32.06 -0.66
N GLY A 489 -22.18 32.03 0.51
CA GLY A 489 -23.06 30.94 0.93
C GLY A 489 -22.35 29.68 1.46
N TRP A 490 -21.02 29.61 1.39
CA TRP A 490 -20.23 28.54 2.00
C TRP A 490 -19.72 28.93 3.38
N ILE A 491 -19.92 28.06 4.36
CA ILE A 491 -19.51 28.25 5.75
C ILE A 491 -18.61 27.10 6.21
N LYS A 492 -17.63 27.42 7.06
CA LYS A 492 -16.81 26.40 7.71
C LYS A 492 -17.70 25.61 8.68
N HIS A 493 -17.64 24.30 8.58
CA HIS A 493 -18.45 23.35 9.33
C HIS A 493 -17.55 22.34 10.03
N LEU A 494 -17.81 22.16 11.31
CA LEU A 494 -17.19 21.14 12.15
C LEU A 494 -18.15 19.94 12.24
N ALA A 495 -17.76 18.84 11.62
CA ALA A 495 -18.46 17.57 11.74
C ALA A 495 -18.10 16.85 13.06
N HIS A 496 -18.83 15.80 13.36
CA HIS A 496 -18.55 14.93 14.50
C HIS A 496 -17.12 14.35 14.41
N GLY A 497 -16.43 14.25 15.55
CA GLY A 497 -15.03 13.85 15.60
C GLY A 497 -14.06 14.92 15.07
N GLY A 498 -14.35 16.21 15.23
CA GLY A 498 -13.37 17.28 14.96
C GLY A 498 -13.02 17.50 13.47
N LYS A 499 -13.73 16.85 12.53
CA LYS A 499 -13.45 16.94 11.09
C LYS A 499 -14.05 18.21 10.49
N HIS A 500 -13.21 19.05 9.90
CA HIS A 500 -13.58 20.30 9.27
C HIS A 500 -13.89 20.12 7.78
N SER A 501 -14.85 20.90 7.29
CA SER A 501 -15.23 21.00 5.87
C SER A 501 -15.86 22.36 5.60
N TYR A 502 -15.99 22.76 4.34
CA TYR A 502 -16.89 23.85 3.95
C TYR A 502 -18.20 23.27 3.45
N ILE A 503 -19.31 23.82 3.92
CA ILE A 503 -20.66 23.42 3.50
C ILE A 503 -21.42 24.58 2.90
N ALA A 504 -22.30 24.25 1.96
CA ALA A 504 -23.33 25.15 1.48
C ALA A 504 -24.63 24.37 1.22
N ASN A 505 -25.77 25.06 1.25
CA ASN A 505 -27.10 24.46 1.07
C ASN A 505 -27.90 25.09 -0.08
N ASP A 506 -27.45 26.23 -0.59
CA ASP A 506 -28.24 27.05 -1.51
C ASP A 506 -27.66 26.99 -2.92
N VAL A 507 -28.54 26.91 -3.91
CA VAL A 507 -28.17 26.99 -5.32
C VAL A 507 -27.54 28.36 -5.61
N GLY A 508 -26.41 28.37 -6.33
CA GLY A 508 -25.62 29.57 -6.60
C GLY A 508 -24.61 29.91 -5.49
N ALA A 509 -24.57 29.15 -4.38
CA ALA A 509 -23.50 29.29 -3.40
C ALA A 509 -22.16 28.93 -4.04
N ARG A 510 -21.17 29.82 -3.93
CA ARG A 510 -19.88 29.74 -4.62
C ARG A 510 -18.72 29.85 -3.63
N ILE A 511 -17.69 29.04 -3.82
CA ILE A 511 -16.40 29.17 -3.12
C ILE A 511 -15.27 29.20 -4.14
N VAL A 512 -14.30 30.09 -3.94
CA VAL A 512 -13.11 30.24 -4.78
C VAL A 512 -11.87 30.10 -3.92
N VAL A 513 -10.92 29.27 -4.33
CA VAL A 513 -9.68 28.99 -3.58
C VAL A 513 -8.50 29.04 -4.53
N GLU A 514 -7.41 29.63 -4.08
CA GLU A 514 -6.15 29.68 -4.83
C GLU A 514 -5.41 28.35 -4.75
N VAL A 515 -4.89 27.88 -5.89
CA VAL A 515 -4.14 26.63 -6.00
C VAL A 515 -2.85 26.84 -6.78
N LYS A 516 -1.83 26.05 -6.47
CA LYS A 516 -0.56 26.03 -7.22
C LYS A 516 -0.41 24.73 -7.96
N VAL A 517 -0.24 24.80 -9.28
CA VAL A 517 -0.21 23.64 -10.18
C VAL A 517 1.21 23.43 -10.70
N ALA A 518 1.70 22.19 -10.76
CA ALA A 518 3.04 21.87 -11.30
C ALA A 518 3.03 20.89 -12.49
N GLU A 519 2.29 19.78 -12.41
CA GLU A 519 2.10 18.74 -13.42
C GLU A 519 0.82 18.93 -14.25
N GLY A 520 -0.10 19.79 -13.80
CA GLY A 520 -1.28 20.21 -14.56
C GLY A 520 -2.60 19.59 -14.12
N ARG A 521 -2.61 18.81 -13.03
CA ARG A 521 -3.81 18.17 -12.52
C ARG A 521 -4.39 18.98 -11.39
N VAL A 522 -5.71 19.17 -11.40
CA VAL A 522 -6.44 19.82 -10.33
C VAL A 522 -7.60 18.94 -9.91
N ALA A 523 -7.76 18.76 -8.60
CA ALA A 523 -8.75 17.87 -8.01
C ALA A 523 -9.44 18.52 -6.81
N VAL A 524 -10.67 18.08 -6.56
CA VAL A 524 -11.47 18.49 -5.41
C VAL A 524 -11.79 17.26 -4.58
N PHE A 525 -11.52 17.35 -3.28
CA PHE A 525 -11.88 16.33 -2.30
C PHE A 525 -13.17 16.73 -1.60
N TYR A 526 -14.21 15.91 -1.75
CA TYR A 526 -15.56 16.26 -1.34
C TYR A 526 -16.31 15.06 -0.76
N PHE A 527 -17.35 15.33 0.05
CA PHE A 527 -18.07 14.27 0.76
C PHE A 527 -19.13 13.61 -0.11
N ARG A 528 -19.18 12.27 -0.10
CA ARG A 528 -20.20 11.47 -0.78
C ARG A 528 -20.99 10.58 0.17
N SER A 529 -22.30 10.49 -0.05
CA SER A 529 -23.21 9.74 0.82
C SER A 529 -24.55 9.42 0.16
N GLU A 530 -25.04 8.19 0.35
CA GLU A 530 -26.43 7.83 0.04
C GLU A 530 -27.38 8.46 1.06
N ILE A 531 -27.04 8.36 2.35
CA ILE A 531 -27.88 8.71 3.51
C ILE A 531 -28.09 10.21 3.64
N TYR A 532 -27.00 10.98 3.67
CA TYR A 532 -27.07 12.45 3.71
C TYR A 532 -27.42 13.05 2.35
N SER A 533 -27.32 12.23 1.31
CA SER A 533 -27.71 12.52 -0.06
C SER A 533 -27.33 13.91 -0.57
N PRO A 534 -26.04 14.30 -0.54
CA PRO A 534 -25.63 15.64 -0.89
C PRO A 534 -25.95 15.99 -2.36
N GLY A 535 -26.11 17.29 -2.63
CA GLY A 535 -26.43 17.85 -3.94
C GLY A 535 -25.29 17.75 -4.96
N VAL A 536 -25.33 18.63 -5.96
CA VAL A 536 -24.35 18.67 -7.05
C VAL A 536 -23.66 20.03 -7.08
N ALA A 537 -22.33 20.01 -7.18
CA ALA A 537 -21.53 21.21 -7.41
C ALA A 537 -20.84 21.15 -8.77
N GLU A 538 -20.79 22.25 -9.50
CA GLU A 538 -19.93 22.43 -10.67
C GLU A 538 -18.64 23.09 -10.24
N CYS A 539 -17.50 22.48 -10.57
CA CYS A 539 -16.18 23.03 -10.27
C CYS A 539 -15.35 23.22 -11.54
N TRP A 540 -14.62 24.32 -11.62
CA TRP A 540 -13.74 24.63 -12.74
C TRP A 540 -12.50 25.42 -12.29
N VAL A 541 -11.48 25.40 -13.15
CA VAL A 541 -10.23 26.13 -12.95
C VAL A 541 -10.29 27.47 -13.69
N ASP A 542 -9.80 28.52 -13.04
CA ASP A 542 -9.78 29.90 -13.52
C ASP A 542 -11.16 30.38 -14.06
N ASP A 543 -11.17 30.95 -15.26
CA ASP A 543 -12.38 31.38 -15.96
C ASP A 543 -12.97 30.31 -16.89
N ASN A 544 -12.47 29.06 -16.84
CA ASN A 544 -12.87 27.96 -17.71
C ASN A 544 -14.21 27.32 -17.30
N ARG A 545 -15.26 28.12 -17.08
CA ARG A 545 -16.59 27.60 -16.71
C ARG A 545 -17.17 26.63 -17.76
N LYS A 546 -16.78 26.77 -19.03
CA LYS A 546 -17.21 25.85 -20.10
C LYS A 546 -16.66 24.42 -19.93
N GLY A 547 -15.51 24.29 -19.28
CA GLY A 547 -14.90 23.02 -18.91
C GLY A 547 -15.28 22.52 -17.51
N ALA A 548 -16.31 23.09 -16.89
CA ALA A 548 -16.69 22.72 -15.53
C ALA A 548 -17.05 21.23 -15.41
N THR A 549 -16.56 20.61 -14.34
CA THR A 549 -16.85 19.23 -13.99
C THR A 549 -17.92 19.18 -12.90
N LYS A 550 -18.94 18.34 -13.09
CA LYS A 550 -19.99 18.10 -12.10
C LYS A 550 -19.54 17.10 -11.04
N LEU A 551 -19.62 17.51 -9.79
CA LEU A 551 -19.33 16.70 -8.62
C LEU A 551 -20.63 16.27 -7.97
N TYR A 552 -20.93 14.97 -8.08
CA TYR A 552 -22.14 14.37 -7.50
C TYR A 552 -21.86 13.92 -6.06
N GLY A 553 -22.47 14.60 -5.08
CA GLY A 553 -22.37 14.24 -3.68
C GLY A 553 -23.15 12.98 -3.33
N HIS A 554 -24.36 12.82 -3.88
CA HIS A 554 -25.12 11.59 -3.72
C HIS A 554 -24.52 10.43 -4.55
N TRP A 555 -24.64 9.23 -4.01
CA TRP A 555 -24.35 7.97 -4.69
C TRP A 555 -25.17 6.83 -4.09
N GLU A 556 -25.23 5.69 -4.77
CA GLU A 556 -26.03 4.53 -4.33
C GLU A 556 -25.28 3.62 -3.33
N LYS A 557 -24.05 3.99 -2.95
CA LYS A 557 -23.26 3.19 -2.01
C LYS A 557 -23.66 3.49 -0.56
N LYS A 558 -23.83 2.43 0.22
CA LYS A 558 -24.11 2.48 1.67
C LYS A 558 -23.02 3.15 2.51
N ILE A 559 -21.82 3.31 1.94
CA ILE A 559 -20.68 3.94 2.61
C ILE A 559 -20.74 5.47 2.51
N ASN A 560 -20.33 6.15 3.58
CA ASN A 560 -20.24 7.60 3.66
C ASN A 560 -18.78 7.98 3.73
N VAL A 561 -18.20 8.42 2.61
CA VAL A 561 -16.76 8.70 2.55
C VAL A 561 -16.47 9.95 1.73
N PRO A 562 -15.41 10.68 2.08
CA PRO A 562 -14.77 11.60 1.16
C PRO A 562 -14.35 10.91 -0.14
N SER A 563 -14.33 11.65 -1.25
CA SER A 563 -13.94 11.15 -2.56
C SER A 563 -13.27 12.27 -3.36
N VAL A 564 -12.31 11.88 -4.20
CA VAL A 564 -11.58 12.80 -5.08
C VAL A 564 -12.18 12.77 -6.48
N ALA A 565 -12.38 13.96 -7.05
CA ALA A 565 -12.65 14.15 -8.46
C ALA A 565 -11.62 15.08 -9.08
N TYR A 566 -10.97 14.62 -10.15
CA TYR A 566 -10.23 15.49 -11.05
C TYR A 566 -11.21 16.42 -11.77
N ILE A 567 -10.94 17.72 -11.72
CA ILE A 567 -11.75 18.74 -12.38
C ILE A 567 -11.08 19.26 -13.66
N ASP A 568 -9.76 19.15 -13.75
CA ASP A 568 -8.95 19.45 -14.93
C ASP A 568 -7.61 18.68 -14.85
N SER A 569 -7.01 18.38 -16.00
CA SER A 569 -5.76 17.61 -16.13
C SER A 569 -4.75 18.22 -17.09
N LEU A 570 -5.08 19.36 -17.73
CA LEU A 570 -4.23 20.05 -18.71
C LEU A 570 -3.99 21.51 -18.31
N VAL A 571 -3.96 21.80 -17.02
CA VAL A 571 -3.70 23.14 -16.49
C VAL A 571 -2.22 23.46 -16.62
N THR A 572 -1.89 24.69 -16.98
CA THR A 572 -0.49 25.12 -17.05
C THR A 572 0.16 25.14 -15.67
N PRO A 573 1.48 24.95 -15.55
CA PRO A 573 2.15 25.15 -14.26
C PRO A 573 2.07 26.63 -13.83
N GLY A 574 1.76 26.89 -12.55
CA GLY A 574 1.66 28.25 -12.01
C GLY A 574 0.61 28.42 -10.91
N ASP A 575 0.32 29.69 -10.61
CA ASP A 575 -0.74 30.07 -9.68
C ASP A 575 -2.09 30.14 -10.42
N HIS A 576 -3.08 29.42 -9.90
CA HIS A 576 -4.43 29.30 -10.46
C HIS A 576 -5.48 29.45 -9.36
N TYR A 577 -6.76 29.45 -9.72
CA TYR A 577 -7.84 29.35 -8.74
C TYR A 577 -8.90 28.34 -9.16
N VAL A 578 -9.51 27.70 -8.17
CA VAL A 578 -10.62 26.76 -8.36
C VAL A 578 -11.88 27.42 -7.87
N THR A 579 -12.91 27.44 -8.72
CA THR A 579 -14.26 27.83 -8.33
C THR A 579 -15.13 26.60 -8.25
N CYS A 580 -15.92 26.47 -7.17
CA CYS A 580 -17.00 25.50 -7.06
C CYS A 580 -18.32 26.21 -6.74
N GLU A 581 -19.37 25.90 -7.49
CA GLU A 581 -20.72 26.49 -7.37
C GLU A 581 -21.78 25.39 -7.23
N ILE A 582 -22.69 25.50 -6.27
CA ILE A 582 -23.83 24.58 -6.13
C ILE A 582 -24.85 24.86 -7.23
N ILE A 583 -25.27 23.83 -7.96
CA ILE A 583 -26.24 23.95 -9.04
C ILE A 583 -27.62 23.42 -8.65
N ALA A 584 -28.63 23.78 -9.45
CA ALA A 584 -30.02 23.34 -9.24
C ALA A 584 -30.23 21.83 -9.48
N GLU A 585 -29.30 21.17 -10.17
CA GLU A 585 -29.33 19.72 -10.34
C GLU A 585 -29.15 19.03 -8.98
N THR A 586 -29.94 17.99 -8.74
CA THR A 586 -29.80 17.13 -7.57
C THR A 586 -30.10 15.69 -7.96
N ALA A 587 -29.26 14.76 -7.50
CA ALA A 587 -29.46 13.35 -7.73
C ALA A 587 -30.53 12.74 -6.80
N ASN A 588 -30.95 13.47 -5.76
CA ASN A 588 -32.06 13.05 -4.89
C ASN A 588 -32.95 14.25 -4.51
N PRO A 589 -33.90 14.64 -5.38
CA PRO A 589 -34.80 15.76 -5.12
C PRO A 589 -35.70 15.58 -3.89
N LYS A 590 -35.83 14.35 -3.36
CA LYS A 590 -36.69 14.02 -2.21
C LYS A 590 -35.95 14.09 -0.88
N ALA A 591 -34.63 14.29 -0.89
CA ALA A 591 -33.86 14.45 0.33
C ALA A 591 -34.30 15.72 1.10
N GLU A 592 -34.13 15.72 2.43
CA GLU A 592 -34.45 16.87 3.28
C GLU A 592 -33.64 18.12 2.87
N LYS A 593 -32.39 17.92 2.47
CA LYS A 593 -31.47 18.98 2.01
C LYS A 593 -30.88 18.61 0.64
N PRO A 594 -31.65 18.76 -0.45
CA PRO A 594 -31.29 18.22 -1.78
C PRO A 594 -30.10 18.94 -2.43
N HIS A 595 -29.69 20.09 -1.90
CA HIS A 595 -28.57 20.90 -2.37
C HIS A 595 -27.44 21.02 -1.34
N HIS A 596 -27.51 20.30 -0.21
CA HIS A 596 -26.41 20.30 0.76
C HIS A 596 -25.15 19.72 0.12
N PHE A 597 -24.01 20.41 0.20
CA PHE A 597 -22.74 19.90 -0.33
C PHE A 597 -21.60 20.17 0.65
N ARG A 598 -20.56 19.34 0.63
CA ARG A 598 -19.37 19.53 1.48
C ARG A 598 -18.09 19.37 0.67
N ILE A 599 -17.20 20.36 0.77
CA ILE A 599 -15.83 20.32 0.25
C ILE A 599 -14.88 20.23 1.43
N ILE A 600 -13.87 19.37 1.30
CA ILE A 600 -12.89 19.09 2.35
C ILE A 600 -11.53 19.68 1.95
N ALA A 601 -11.10 19.45 0.71
CA ALA A 601 -9.84 19.97 0.20
C ALA A 601 -9.90 20.35 -1.28
N MET A 602 -9.04 21.28 -1.67
CA MET A 602 -8.73 21.58 -3.07
C MET A 602 -7.26 21.31 -3.30
N MET A 603 -6.96 20.57 -4.36
CA MET A 603 -5.69 19.87 -4.52
C MET A 603 -5.19 20.02 -5.94
N ALA A 604 -3.88 20.02 -6.12
CA ALA A 604 -3.27 20.04 -7.44
C ALA A 604 -1.94 19.29 -7.45
N THR A 605 -1.54 18.78 -8.60
CA THR A 605 -0.15 18.38 -8.85
C THR A 605 0.45 19.13 -9.99
#